data_AF-A0A9D5NH47-F1
#
_entry.id   AF-A0A9D5NH47-F1
#
_cell.length_a   1.000
_cell.length_b   1.000
_cell.length_c   1.000
_cell.angle_alpha   90.00
_cell.angle_beta   90.00
_cell.angle_gamma   90.00
#
_symmetry.space_group_name_H-M   'P 1'
#
loop_
_entity.id
_entity.type
_entity.pdbx_description
1 polymer ?
#
loop_
_entity_poly.entity_id
_entity_poly.type
_entity_poly.pdbx_seq_one_letter_code
_entity_poly.pdbx_strand_id
1 'polypeptide(L)'
;MKKKKKGKLKIKNILILVLSLLLIVFFIVKLCSRKAFEVEMKTTTMNVGDVYEDNFKATFKGEDVTKKVKVTNNIFSEKIGKYQVTFTYKTGKKKYKVIKEIEIKDKEKPVITLSKGDEVTILLDNEYKEPGYKAMDNYDGELTKKVSVSGKVDTSKEGTYELKYTVTDSSKNKATAIRKVIVTKESPLDKSVKDFKLEGIFTNVLLAETEDKGSAYSDEFIFAGDSTALYYVINKQITGKRLWHKEGIDPETALTNSIYINHIETNKTFIENFKEHKPKKVVMTLGTNSAAYMEPSYFIKNYKKLIKGIKEVSPDTLIIVQSIPPVDISYDKKSSGINNDKINKLNYYILEMCNELNVPFLNSAEALKNENGTLKSGYAIKDGIHLSKSGNEIIMKYLENHAYEED
;
A
#
# COMPACT_ATOMS: atom_id res chain seq x y z
N MET A 1 34.28 -52.36 92.67
CA MET A 1 34.78 -51.27 91.79
C MET A 1 34.15 -51.37 90.40
N LYS A 2 33.20 -50.48 90.04
CA LYS A 2 32.63 -50.41 88.67
C LYS A 2 33.50 -49.48 87.81
N LYS A 3 34.25 -50.02 86.84
CA LYS A 3 35.03 -49.24 85.86
C LYS A 3 34.12 -48.72 84.73
N LYS A 4 33.97 -47.40 84.61
CA LYS A 4 33.35 -46.70 83.47
C LYS A 4 34.19 -46.92 82.19
N LYS A 5 33.65 -47.60 81.17
CA LYS A 5 34.21 -47.61 79.81
C LYS A 5 33.84 -46.28 79.11
N LYS A 6 34.82 -45.40 78.88
CA LYS A 6 34.68 -44.26 77.96
C LYS A 6 34.73 -44.78 76.52
N GLY A 7 33.66 -44.58 75.74
CA GLY A 7 33.61 -44.94 74.32
C GLY A 7 34.51 -44.03 73.47
N LYS A 8 35.39 -44.62 72.66
CA LYS A 8 36.15 -43.91 71.61
C LYS A 8 35.21 -43.61 70.44
N LEU A 9 35.00 -42.34 70.14
CA LEU A 9 34.22 -41.90 68.98
C LEU A 9 35.00 -42.26 67.70
N LYS A 10 34.40 -43.07 66.80
CA LYS A 10 35.04 -43.47 65.54
C LYS A 10 35.21 -42.24 64.63
N ILE A 11 36.38 -42.08 64.00
CA ILE A 11 36.74 -40.93 63.13
C ILE A 11 35.66 -40.62 62.08
N LYS A 12 34.96 -41.64 61.55
CA LYS A 12 33.83 -41.50 60.61
C LYS A 12 32.66 -40.69 61.20
N ASN A 13 32.40 -40.80 62.50
CA ASN A 13 31.35 -40.04 63.20
C ASN A 13 31.76 -38.58 63.43
N ILE A 14 33.05 -38.31 63.60
CA ILE A 14 33.59 -36.93 63.71
C ILE A 14 33.44 -36.22 62.36
N LEU A 15 33.76 -36.90 61.25
CA LEU A 15 33.63 -36.32 59.91
C LEU A 15 32.18 -35.98 59.54
N ILE A 16 31.22 -36.84 59.90
CA ILE A 16 29.78 -36.58 59.69
C ILE A 16 29.30 -35.39 60.54
N LEU A 17 29.78 -35.26 61.79
CA LEU A 17 29.48 -34.12 62.66
C LEU A 17 30.07 -32.81 62.13
N VAL A 18 31.27 -32.84 61.56
CA VAL A 18 31.89 -31.65 60.94
C VAL A 18 31.14 -31.24 59.67
N LEU A 19 30.75 -32.20 58.81
CA LEU A 19 29.94 -31.91 57.63
C LEU A 19 28.56 -31.35 58.00
N SER A 20 27.90 -31.89 59.02
CA SER A 20 26.58 -31.39 59.47
C SER A 20 26.70 -29.98 60.07
N LEU A 21 27.76 -29.70 60.83
CA LEU A 21 28.04 -28.37 61.36
C LEU A 21 28.32 -27.37 60.23
N LEU A 22 29.08 -27.75 59.21
CA LEU A 22 29.34 -26.91 58.03
C LEU A 22 28.07 -26.63 57.24
N LEU A 23 27.17 -27.61 57.10
CA LEU A 23 25.84 -27.44 56.48
C LEU A 23 24.95 -26.51 57.29
N ILE A 24 24.95 -26.63 58.62
CA ILE A 24 24.22 -25.73 59.53
C ILE A 24 24.79 -24.31 59.46
N VAL A 25 26.11 -24.15 59.50
CA VAL A 25 26.77 -22.84 59.34
C VAL A 25 26.47 -22.26 57.97
N PHE A 26 26.50 -23.05 56.89
CA PHE A 26 26.10 -22.62 55.56
C PHE A 26 24.63 -22.18 55.52
N PHE A 27 23.72 -22.92 56.17
CA PHE A 27 22.31 -22.55 56.29
C PHE A 27 22.12 -21.28 57.13
N ILE A 28 22.84 -21.12 58.24
CA ILE A 28 22.82 -19.95 59.10
C ILE A 28 23.38 -18.73 58.37
N VAL A 29 24.50 -18.87 57.65
CA VAL A 29 25.07 -17.79 56.82
C VAL A 29 24.11 -17.42 55.70
N LYS A 30 23.43 -18.39 55.07
CA LYS A 30 22.39 -18.15 54.05
C LYS A 30 21.13 -17.48 54.63
N LEU A 31 20.74 -17.80 55.87
CA LEU A 31 19.66 -17.14 56.60
C LEU A 31 20.06 -15.72 57.06
N CYS A 32 21.29 -15.53 57.52
CA CYS A 32 21.83 -14.25 57.97
C CYS A 32 22.20 -13.29 56.82
N SER A 33 22.33 -13.80 55.59
CA SER A 33 22.66 -13.00 54.39
C SER A 33 21.44 -12.58 53.56
N ARG A 34 20.22 -12.99 53.92
CA ARG A 34 19.00 -12.52 53.23
C ARG A 34 18.80 -11.03 53.46
N LYS A 35 18.57 -10.28 52.38
CA LYS A 35 18.24 -8.86 52.50
C LYS A 35 16.92 -8.73 53.26
N ALA A 36 16.88 -7.81 54.23
CA ALA A 36 15.68 -7.62 55.03
C ALA A 36 14.49 -7.12 54.20
N PHE A 37 14.72 -6.44 53.07
CA PHE A 37 13.71 -5.96 52.13
C PHE A 37 14.06 -6.42 50.71
N GLU A 38 13.15 -7.14 50.07
CA GLU A 38 13.32 -7.71 48.73
C GLU A 38 12.16 -7.25 47.84
N VAL A 39 12.47 -7.00 46.57
CA VAL A 39 11.49 -6.63 45.54
C VAL A 39 11.73 -7.48 44.30
N GLU A 40 10.67 -8.08 43.81
CA GLU A 40 10.59 -8.83 42.56
C GLU A 40 9.69 -8.05 41.59
N MET A 41 10.15 -7.85 40.37
CA MET A 41 9.39 -7.19 39.31
C MET A 41 9.10 -8.19 38.22
N LYS A 42 7.86 -8.18 37.69
CA LYS A 42 7.50 -9.00 36.54
C LYS A 42 8.08 -8.45 35.23
N THR A 43 8.17 -7.12 35.13
CA THR A 43 8.64 -6.43 33.92
C THR A 43 10.03 -5.86 34.15
N THR A 44 11.00 -6.28 33.36
CA THR A 44 12.38 -5.74 33.35
C THR A 44 12.76 -5.13 32.00
N THR A 45 11.95 -5.36 30.97
CA THR A 45 12.13 -4.78 29.63
C THR A 45 10.76 -4.43 29.05
N MET A 46 10.63 -3.26 28.42
CA MET A 46 9.41 -2.80 27.75
C MET A 46 9.70 -2.38 26.31
N ASN A 47 8.67 -2.37 25.46
CA ASN A 47 8.79 -1.71 24.16
C ASN A 47 8.78 -0.19 24.34
N VAL A 48 9.31 0.55 23.37
CA VAL A 48 9.13 1.99 23.33
C VAL A 48 7.64 2.32 23.13
N GLY A 49 7.15 3.38 23.77
CA GLY A 49 5.73 3.77 23.76
C GLY A 49 4.82 2.97 24.71
N ASP A 50 5.28 1.82 25.23
CA ASP A 50 4.49 1.03 26.20
C ASP A 50 4.26 1.81 27.51
N VAL A 51 3.05 1.70 28.05
CA VAL A 51 2.71 2.27 29.37
C VAL A 51 3.33 1.42 30.48
N TYR A 52 4.07 2.05 31.38
CA TYR A 52 4.63 1.36 32.54
C TYR A 52 3.58 1.10 33.62
N GLU A 53 3.44 -0.15 34.04
CA GLU A 53 2.61 -0.56 35.16
C GLU A 53 3.45 -1.06 36.34
N ASP A 54 3.06 -0.68 37.56
CA ASP A 54 3.70 -1.06 38.82
C ASP A 54 3.41 -2.53 39.20
N ASN A 55 3.87 -3.47 38.38
CA ASN A 55 3.70 -4.91 38.57
C ASN A 55 4.87 -5.54 39.34
N PHE A 56 4.86 -5.35 40.67
CA PHE A 56 5.90 -5.85 41.58
C PHE A 56 5.32 -6.61 42.79
N LYS A 57 6.17 -7.43 43.42
CA LYS A 57 5.95 -8.03 44.73
C LYS A 57 7.10 -7.64 45.65
N ALA A 58 6.79 -7.25 46.88
CA ALA A 58 7.81 -6.88 47.85
C ALA A 58 7.62 -7.62 49.17
N THR A 59 8.73 -8.11 49.75
CA THR A 59 8.74 -8.77 51.04
C THR A 59 9.69 -8.09 52.02
N PHE A 60 9.32 -8.05 53.30
CA PHE A 60 10.19 -7.62 54.39
C PHE A 60 10.32 -8.75 55.41
N LYS A 61 11.54 -9.28 55.58
CA LYS A 61 11.82 -10.46 56.42
C LYS A 61 10.89 -11.65 56.14
N GLY A 62 10.45 -11.81 54.88
CA GLY A 62 9.56 -12.89 54.45
C GLY A 62 8.06 -12.56 54.45
N GLU A 63 7.63 -11.43 55.02
CA GLU A 63 6.22 -11.00 54.99
C GLU A 63 5.94 -10.12 53.77
N ASP A 64 4.76 -10.28 53.15
CA ASP A 64 4.34 -9.43 52.02
C ASP A 64 4.05 -8.00 52.50
N VAL A 65 4.76 -7.05 51.92
CA VAL A 65 4.61 -5.61 52.20
C VAL A 65 4.27 -4.80 50.95
N THR A 66 3.90 -5.45 49.84
CA THR A 66 3.71 -4.83 48.51
C THR A 66 2.85 -3.57 48.55
N LYS A 67 1.68 -3.64 49.20
CA LYS A 67 0.73 -2.50 49.32
C LYS A 67 1.27 -1.33 50.16
N LYS A 68 2.35 -1.52 50.91
CA LYS A 68 2.99 -0.51 51.78
C LYS A 68 4.23 0.11 51.15
N VAL A 69 4.64 -0.32 49.96
CA VAL A 69 5.81 0.19 49.27
C VAL A 69 5.42 1.42 48.45
N LYS A 70 6.16 2.51 48.63
CA LYS A 70 6.08 3.67 47.73
C LYS A 70 6.99 3.44 46.53
N VAL A 71 6.42 3.51 45.33
CA VAL A 71 7.16 3.46 44.06
C VAL A 71 7.37 4.87 43.54
N THR A 72 8.57 5.15 43.04
CA THR A 72 8.89 6.36 42.27
C THR A 72 9.78 5.94 41.12
N ASN A 73 9.51 6.41 39.91
CA ASN A 73 10.30 6.13 38.73
C ASN A 73 10.56 7.41 37.93
N ASN A 74 11.51 7.34 37.00
CA ASN A 74 11.82 8.38 36.02
C ASN A 74 11.65 7.85 34.58
N ILE A 75 10.73 6.91 34.37
CA ILE A 75 10.59 6.22 33.10
C ILE A 75 10.04 7.19 32.06
N PHE A 76 10.72 7.25 30.93
CA PHE A 76 10.27 7.97 29.74
C PHE A 76 10.13 6.94 28.61
N SER A 77 8.94 6.38 28.45
CA SER A 77 8.64 5.26 27.55
C SER A 77 8.89 5.59 26.08
N GLU A 78 8.87 6.87 25.71
CA GLU A 78 9.14 7.35 24.35
C GLU A 78 10.63 7.35 23.96
N LYS A 79 11.53 7.00 24.89
CA LYS A 79 12.97 7.00 24.63
C LYS A 79 13.62 5.71 25.09
N ILE A 80 14.30 5.06 24.17
CA ILE A 80 15.14 3.88 24.44
C ILE A 80 16.18 4.22 25.51
N GLY A 81 16.38 3.31 26.45
CA GLY A 81 17.36 3.50 27.53
C GLY A 81 17.06 2.68 28.77
N LYS A 82 17.88 2.88 29.79
CA LYS A 82 17.75 2.26 31.10
C LYS A 82 17.22 3.27 32.10
N TYR A 83 16.14 2.91 32.78
CA TYR A 83 15.45 3.76 33.73
C TYR A 83 15.38 3.09 35.09
N GLN A 84 15.31 3.89 36.15
CA GLN A 84 15.34 3.39 37.51
C GLN A 84 13.95 3.47 38.14
N VAL A 85 13.54 2.35 38.74
CA VAL A 85 12.36 2.27 39.60
C VAL A 85 12.83 2.11 41.03
N THR A 86 12.49 3.08 41.87
CA THR A 86 12.86 3.09 43.29
C THR A 86 11.68 2.65 44.14
N PHE A 87 11.86 1.52 44.82
CA PHE A 87 10.92 0.98 45.80
C PHE A 87 11.36 1.38 47.19
N THR A 88 10.48 2.07 47.91
CA THR A 88 10.75 2.55 49.27
C THR A 88 9.77 1.92 50.25
N TYR A 89 10.29 1.20 51.24
CA TYR A 89 9.52 0.71 52.39
C TYR A 89 9.97 1.40 53.67
N LYS A 90 9.02 1.88 54.49
CA LYS A 90 9.29 2.52 55.79
C LYS A 90 8.68 1.68 56.91
N THR A 91 9.44 1.44 57.97
CA THR A 91 8.94 0.80 59.20
C THR A 91 9.58 1.45 60.42
N GLY A 92 8.75 2.01 61.31
CA GLY A 92 9.18 2.89 62.39
C GLY A 92 10.00 4.08 61.86
N LYS A 93 11.18 4.32 62.44
CA LYS A 93 12.12 5.38 62.01
C LYS A 93 13.04 4.94 60.85
N LYS A 94 13.00 3.67 60.40
CA LYS A 94 13.92 3.13 59.39
C LYS A 94 13.28 3.13 58.00
N LYS A 95 14.12 3.36 56.97
CA LYS A 95 13.75 3.36 55.55
C LYS A 95 14.62 2.35 54.79
N TYR A 96 13.97 1.52 53.99
CA TYR A 96 14.61 0.55 53.12
C TYR A 96 14.35 0.95 51.67
N LYS A 97 15.38 0.85 50.82
CA LYS A 97 15.29 1.17 49.40
C LYS A 97 15.83 0.00 48.57
N VAL A 98 15.09 -0.34 47.52
CA VAL A 98 15.57 -1.21 46.45
C VAL A 98 15.39 -0.42 45.15
N ILE A 99 16.46 -0.32 44.37
CA ILE A 99 16.42 0.26 43.03
C ILE A 99 16.47 -0.91 42.05
N LYS A 100 15.57 -0.88 41.08
CA LYS A 100 15.55 -1.81 39.95
C LYS A 100 15.68 -1.02 38.67
N GLU A 101 16.20 -1.69 37.65
CA GLU A 101 16.36 -1.12 36.32
C GLU A 101 15.29 -1.72 35.40
N ILE A 102 14.67 -0.86 34.59
CA ILE A 102 13.88 -1.26 33.43
C ILE A 102 14.61 -0.78 32.19
N GLU A 103 14.70 -1.66 31.20
CA GLU A 103 15.26 -1.34 29.89
C GLU A 103 14.13 -1.12 28.88
N ILE A 104 14.04 0.08 28.33
CA ILE A 104 13.16 0.39 27.20
C ILE A 104 13.95 0.09 25.93
N LYS A 105 13.40 -0.76 25.06
CA LYS A 105 13.94 -1.09 23.75
C LYS A 105 12.85 -0.93 22.72
N ASP A 106 13.22 -0.67 21.48
CA ASP A 106 12.31 -0.89 20.37
C ASP A 106 12.46 -2.35 19.88
N LYS A 107 11.33 -3.05 19.82
CA LYS A 107 11.19 -4.46 19.41
C LYS A 107 10.29 -4.62 18.18
N GLU A 108 9.69 -3.53 17.71
CA GLU A 108 8.79 -3.57 16.57
C GLU A 108 9.61 -3.58 15.28
N LYS A 109 9.11 -4.30 14.29
CA LYS A 109 9.77 -4.33 12.98
C LYS A 109 9.22 -3.18 12.15
N PRO A 110 10.03 -2.63 11.24
CA PRO A 110 9.51 -1.75 10.21
C PRO A 110 8.43 -2.45 9.38
N VAL A 111 7.51 -1.67 8.82
CA VAL A 111 6.51 -2.12 7.86
C VAL A 111 6.93 -1.63 6.47
N ILE A 112 7.08 -2.56 5.52
CA ILE A 112 7.33 -2.23 4.10
C ILE A 112 6.02 -2.39 3.34
N THR A 113 5.57 -1.34 2.68
CA THR A 113 4.39 -1.33 1.81
C THR A 113 4.84 -1.21 0.36
N LEU A 114 4.46 -2.18 -0.47
CA LEU A 114 4.75 -2.19 -1.90
C LEU A 114 3.67 -1.40 -2.65
N SER A 115 4.03 -0.30 -3.31
CA SER A 115 3.10 0.49 -4.11
C SER A 115 2.53 -0.36 -5.25
N LYS A 116 1.24 -0.23 -5.55
CA LYS A 116 0.58 -0.97 -6.65
C LYS A 116 0.65 -2.50 -6.53
N GLY A 117 0.81 -3.03 -5.32
CA GLY A 117 0.74 -4.45 -5.00
C GLY A 117 2.07 -5.20 -5.01
N ASP A 118 2.00 -6.48 -4.64
CA ASP A 118 3.11 -7.42 -4.55
C ASP A 118 3.27 -8.29 -5.80
N GLU A 119 2.41 -8.14 -6.80
CA GLU A 119 2.49 -8.82 -8.09
C GLU A 119 2.42 -7.83 -9.26
N VAL A 120 3.30 -8.02 -10.25
CA VAL A 120 3.37 -7.21 -11.47
C VAL A 120 3.53 -8.13 -12.66
N THR A 121 2.62 -8.05 -13.62
CA THR A 121 2.74 -8.76 -14.90
C THR A 121 3.23 -7.81 -15.99
N ILE A 122 4.27 -8.23 -16.70
CA ILE A 122 4.79 -7.57 -17.90
C ILE A 122 4.90 -8.56 -19.06
N LEU A 123 4.78 -8.04 -20.28
CA LEU A 123 5.01 -8.84 -21.47
C LEU A 123 6.51 -9.11 -21.65
N LEU A 124 6.83 -10.19 -22.34
CA LEU A 124 8.19 -10.51 -22.76
C LEU A 124 8.83 -9.30 -23.47
N ASP A 125 10.10 -9.07 -23.19
CA ASP A 125 10.96 -8.01 -23.73
C ASP A 125 10.57 -6.58 -23.32
N ASN A 126 9.43 -6.38 -22.63
CA ASN A 126 9.09 -5.08 -22.05
C ASN A 126 9.99 -4.77 -20.84
N GLU A 127 10.36 -3.49 -20.70
CA GLU A 127 11.13 -3.02 -19.55
C GLU A 127 10.30 -3.12 -18.25
N TYR A 128 10.90 -3.70 -17.20
CA TYR A 128 10.34 -3.63 -15.84
C TYR A 128 10.67 -2.28 -15.21
N LYS A 129 9.63 -1.48 -14.92
CA LYS A 129 9.74 -0.25 -14.14
C LYS A 129 9.18 -0.50 -12.75
N GLU A 130 9.98 -0.18 -11.74
CA GLU A 130 9.67 -0.39 -10.33
C GLU A 130 8.49 0.49 -9.89
N PRO A 131 7.32 -0.10 -9.49
CA PRO A 131 6.13 0.67 -9.10
C PRO A 131 6.25 1.51 -7.82
N GLY A 132 7.33 1.34 -7.03
CA GLY A 132 7.55 2.07 -5.78
C GLY A 132 7.27 1.24 -4.53
N TYR A 133 7.73 1.75 -3.39
CA TYR A 133 7.55 1.19 -2.05
C TYR A 133 7.80 2.24 -0.97
N LYS A 134 7.21 2.05 0.22
CA LYS A 134 7.44 2.88 1.42
C LYS A 134 7.81 2.00 2.61
N ALA A 135 8.61 2.51 3.54
CA ALA A 135 8.94 1.82 4.78
C ALA A 135 8.83 2.75 6.01
N MET A 136 8.09 2.31 7.03
CA MET A 136 7.84 3.07 8.26
C MET A 136 8.13 2.22 9.49
N ASP A 137 8.62 2.84 10.56
CA ASP A 137 8.88 2.23 11.86
C ASP A 137 8.33 3.09 12.99
N ASN A 138 7.93 2.48 14.10
CA ASN A 138 7.30 3.17 15.23
C ASN A 138 8.29 4.12 15.96
N TYR A 139 9.58 3.81 15.98
CA TYR A 139 10.61 4.61 16.66
C TYR A 139 11.49 5.39 15.68
N ASP A 140 11.94 4.74 14.61
CA ASP A 140 12.84 5.33 13.62
C ASP A 140 12.12 6.25 12.62
N GLY A 141 10.78 6.16 12.51
CA GLY A 141 9.99 6.93 11.54
C GLY A 141 10.17 6.43 10.11
N GLU A 142 10.38 7.34 9.15
CA GLU A 142 10.48 6.96 7.73
C GLU A 142 11.83 6.31 7.38
N LEU A 143 11.77 5.09 6.87
CA LEU A 143 12.91 4.27 6.52
C LEU A 143 13.03 3.96 5.03
N THR A 144 12.16 4.51 4.17
CA THR A 144 12.09 4.21 2.72
C THR A 144 13.46 4.25 2.03
N LYS A 145 14.26 5.28 2.31
CA LYS A 145 15.61 5.47 1.71
C LYS A 145 16.65 4.46 2.20
N LYS A 146 16.37 3.71 3.28
CA LYS A 146 17.25 2.66 3.83
C LYS A 146 16.89 1.25 3.32
N VAL A 147 15.82 1.11 2.53
CA VAL A 147 15.41 -0.18 1.97
C VAL A 147 16.45 -0.64 0.95
N SER A 148 16.93 -1.87 1.11
CA SER A 148 17.75 -2.59 0.15
C SER A 148 16.86 -3.48 -0.71
N VAL A 149 16.95 -3.33 -2.03
CA VAL A 149 16.25 -4.16 -3.01
C VAL A 149 17.24 -5.15 -3.62
N SER A 150 16.87 -6.42 -3.67
CA SER A 150 17.67 -7.50 -4.25
C SER A 150 16.83 -8.38 -5.16
N GLY A 151 17.47 -9.09 -6.08
CA GLY A 151 16.79 -9.83 -7.15
C GLY A 151 17.04 -9.18 -8.52
N LYS A 152 16.68 -9.90 -9.58
CA LYS A 152 16.79 -9.41 -10.96
C LYS A 152 15.63 -9.99 -11.76
N VAL A 153 15.01 -9.15 -12.57
CA VAL A 153 14.00 -9.55 -13.56
C VAL A 153 14.70 -9.76 -14.91
N ASP A 154 14.61 -10.95 -15.49
CA ASP A 154 15.05 -11.22 -16.86
C ASP A 154 13.82 -11.12 -17.78
N THR A 155 13.61 -9.95 -18.37
CA THR A 155 12.42 -9.68 -19.20
C THR A 155 12.46 -10.42 -20.54
N SER A 156 13.61 -10.98 -20.93
CA SER A 156 13.79 -11.74 -22.18
C SER A 156 13.33 -13.20 -22.09
N LYS A 157 12.92 -13.65 -20.90
CA LYS A 157 12.47 -15.02 -20.65
C LYS A 157 11.21 -15.04 -19.81
N GLU A 158 10.25 -15.84 -20.23
CA GLU A 158 9.03 -16.08 -19.45
C GLU A 158 9.35 -16.73 -18.10
N GLY A 159 8.64 -16.30 -17.07
CA GLY A 159 8.82 -16.80 -15.72
C GLY A 159 8.41 -15.79 -14.65
N THR A 160 8.40 -16.25 -13.42
CA THR A 160 8.19 -15.40 -12.24
C THR A 160 9.53 -15.08 -11.60
N TYR A 161 9.84 -13.79 -11.48
CA TYR A 161 11.04 -13.27 -10.85
C TYR A 161 10.68 -12.61 -9.53
N GLU A 162 11.50 -12.81 -8.49
CA GLU A 162 11.26 -12.21 -7.18
C GLU A 162 12.23 -11.06 -6.91
N LEU A 163 11.66 -9.91 -6.54
CA LEU A 163 12.38 -8.78 -5.96
C LEU A 163 12.12 -8.76 -4.46
N LYS A 164 13.20 -8.77 -3.68
CA LYS A 164 13.17 -8.79 -2.22
C LYS A 164 13.60 -7.46 -1.66
N TYR A 165 12.70 -6.83 -0.90
CA TYR A 165 12.88 -5.56 -0.21
C TYR A 165 13.23 -5.87 1.23
N THR A 166 14.25 -5.22 1.76
CA THR A 166 14.74 -5.47 3.13
C THR A 166 15.15 -4.17 3.77
N VAL A 167 14.66 -3.93 4.99
CA VAL A 167 15.10 -2.80 5.81
C VAL A 167 15.35 -3.27 7.24
N THR A 168 16.25 -2.58 7.93
CA THR A 168 16.56 -2.83 9.33
C THR A 168 16.61 -1.49 10.04
N ASP A 169 15.90 -1.38 11.16
CA ASP A 169 15.87 -0.17 11.99
C ASP A 169 17.16 0.02 12.81
N SER A 170 17.17 1.04 13.66
CA SER A 170 18.30 1.31 14.56
C SER A 170 18.47 0.25 15.66
N SER A 171 17.37 -0.38 16.08
CA SER A 171 17.27 -1.43 17.11
C SER A 171 17.59 -2.85 16.62
N LYS A 172 17.88 -3.01 15.33
CA LYS A 172 18.15 -4.27 14.63
C LYS A 172 16.93 -5.14 14.34
N ASN A 173 15.71 -4.63 14.45
CA ASN A 173 14.55 -5.37 13.94
C ASN A 173 14.53 -5.25 12.41
N LYS A 174 14.25 -6.39 11.76
CA LYS A 174 14.38 -6.56 10.31
C LYS A 174 13.04 -6.90 9.69
N ALA A 175 12.70 -6.17 8.64
CA ALA A 175 11.51 -6.38 7.83
C ALA A 175 11.88 -6.84 6.41
N THR A 176 10.95 -7.54 5.77
CA THR A 176 11.11 -8.01 4.39
C THR A 176 9.75 -8.04 3.69
N ALA A 177 9.73 -7.59 2.43
CA ALA A 177 8.61 -7.77 1.51
C ALA A 177 9.12 -8.37 0.20
N ILE A 178 8.26 -9.06 -0.54
CA ILE A 178 8.58 -9.69 -1.82
C ILE A 178 7.62 -9.16 -2.87
N ARG A 179 8.16 -8.73 -4.01
CA ARG A 179 7.37 -8.48 -5.23
C ARG A 179 7.66 -9.56 -6.26
N LYS A 180 6.61 -10.15 -6.81
CA LYS A 180 6.67 -11.09 -7.93
C LYS A 180 6.48 -10.34 -9.23
N VAL A 181 7.41 -10.51 -10.16
CA VAL A 181 7.34 -9.98 -11.52
C VAL A 181 7.12 -11.16 -12.47
N ILE A 182 5.94 -11.24 -13.06
CA ILE A 182 5.56 -12.27 -14.01
C ILE A 182 5.86 -11.75 -15.42
N VAL A 183 6.83 -12.38 -16.08
CA VAL A 183 7.15 -12.15 -17.49
C VAL A 183 6.44 -13.22 -18.31
N THR A 184 5.61 -12.82 -19.27
CA THR A 184 4.86 -13.75 -20.12
C THR A 184 4.76 -13.27 -21.56
N LYS A 185 4.72 -14.20 -22.52
CA LYS A 185 4.35 -13.92 -23.91
C LYS A 185 2.85 -13.87 -24.11
N GLU A 186 2.08 -14.49 -23.22
CA GLU A 186 0.63 -14.56 -23.33
C GLU A 186 0.06 -13.17 -23.05
N SER A 187 -0.56 -12.58 -24.07
CA SER A 187 -1.39 -11.41 -23.82
C SER A 187 -2.59 -11.85 -22.97
N PRO A 188 -3.05 -11.00 -22.02
CA PRO A 188 -4.37 -11.16 -21.40
C PRO A 188 -5.50 -11.36 -22.43
N LEU A 189 -5.33 -10.85 -23.66
CA LEU A 189 -6.24 -11.07 -24.78
C LEU A 189 -6.25 -12.51 -25.31
N ASP A 190 -5.17 -13.27 -25.12
CA ASP A 190 -5.04 -14.65 -25.61
C ASP A 190 -5.77 -15.67 -24.71
N LYS A 191 -6.02 -15.31 -23.44
CA LYS A 191 -6.74 -16.16 -22.47
C LYS A 191 -8.26 -16.07 -22.63
N SER A 192 -8.80 -14.85 -22.72
CA SER A 192 -10.21 -14.58 -23.02
C SER A 192 -10.41 -13.10 -23.27
N VAL A 193 -10.83 -12.73 -24.49
CA VAL A 193 -11.26 -11.35 -24.79
C VAL A 193 -12.54 -11.00 -24.04
N LYS A 194 -13.35 -12.00 -23.65
CA LYS A 194 -14.65 -11.81 -22.97
C LYS A 194 -14.50 -11.54 -21.48
N ASP A 195 -13.61 -12.29 -20.81
CA ASP A 195 -13.36 -12.16 -19.36
C ASP A 195 -12.29 -11.11 -19.05
N PHE A 196 -12.01 -10.22 -20.00
CA PHE A 196 -10.93 -9.24 -19.97
C PHE A 196 -10.83 -8.50 -18.62
N LYS A 197 -9.88 -8.95 -17.81
CA LYS A 197 -9.45 -8.34 -16.55
C LYS A 197 -8.05 -7.78 -16.74
N LEU A 198 -7.89 -6.50 -16.42
CA LEU A 198 -6.61 -5.81 -16.51
C LEU A 198 -5.83 -5.82 -15.20
N GLU A 199 -6.44 -6.32 -14.12
CA GLU A 199 -5.81 -6.42 -12.81
C GLU A 199 -4.48 -7.19 -12.87
N GLY A 200 -3.46 -6.66 -12.20
CA GLY A 200 -2.11 -7.25 -12.16
C GLY A 200 -1.25 -7.00 -13.40
N ILE A 201 -1.77 -6.37 -14.47
CA ILE A 201 -1.01 -6.06 -15.69
C ILE A 201 -0.62 -4.58 -15.69
N PHE A 202 0.67 -4.29 -15.92
CA PHE A 202 1.20 -2.91 -15.98
C PHE A 202 0.75 -2.05 -14.77
N THR A 203 0.87 -2.60 -13.56
CA THR A 203 0.34 -2.01 -12.31
C THR A 203 0.94 -0.65 -11.98
N ASN A 204 2.08 -0.27 -12.57
CA ASN A 204 2.68 1.05 -12.49
C ASN A 204 1.84 2.16 -13.16
N VAL A 205 1.11 1.83 -14.23
CA VAL A 205 0.26 2.80 -14.95
C VAL A 205 -1.23 2.58 -14.74
N LEU A 206 -1.65 1.34 -14.43
CA LEU A 206 -3.03 1.07 -14.05
C LEU A 206 -3.31 1.73 -12.69
N LEU A 207 -4.28 2.65 -12.66
CA LEU A 207 -4.71 3.27 -11.43
C LEU A 207 -5.36 2.22 -10.53
N ALA A 208 -4.87 2.12 -9.29
CA ALA A 208 -5.33 1.16 -8.31
C ALA A 208 -6.39 1.83 -7.43
N GLU A 209 -7.20 1.03 -6.74
CA GLU A 209 -8.17 1.57 -5.80
C GLU A 209 -7.47 2.34 -4.66
N THR A 210 -8.01 3.51 -4.36
CA THR A 210 -7.60 4.43 -3.31
C THR A 210 -8.78 4.69 -2.37
N GLU A 211 -8.52 5.37 -1.26
CA GLU A 211 -9.61 6.03 -0.54
C GLU A 211 -10.36 6.98 -1.49
N ASP A 212 -11.66 7.05 -1.31
CA ASP A 212 -12.56 7.95 -2.03
C ASP A 212 -12.18 9.41 -1.80
N LYS A 213 -11.64 10.06 -2.84
CA LYS A 213 -11.26 11.49 -2.76
C LYS A 213 -12.44 12.44 -2.97
N GLY A 214 -13.61 11.92 -3.33
CA GLY A 214 -14.84 12.68 -3.54
C GLY A 214 -14.78 13.68 -4.71
N SER A 215 -15.87 14.42 -4.89
CA SER A 215 -16.05 15.28 -6.07
C SER A 215 -15.06 16.42 -6.18
N ALA A 216 -14.45 16.87 -5.08
CA ALA A 216 -13.42 17.90 -5.10
C ALA A 216 -12.22 17.49 -5.96
N TYR A 217 -11.84 16.20 -5.92
CA TYR A 217 -10.79 15.65 -6.76
C TYR A 217 -11.22 15.57 -8.22
N SER A 218 -12.41 14.99 -8.47
CA SER A 218 -12.90 14.86 -9.84
C SER A 218 -13.17 16.22 -10.48
N ASP A 219 -13.46 17.27 -9.70
CA ASP A 219 -13.70 18.64 -10.14
C ASP A 219 -12.50 19.37 -10.76
N GLU A 220 -11.29 18.87 -10.51
CA GLU A 220 -10.06 19.46 -11.04
C GLU A 220 -9.81 19.13 -12.52
N PHE A 221 -10.53 18.14 -13.08
CA PHE A 221 -10.26 17.60 -14.40
C PHE A 221 -11.07 18.29 -15.51
N ILE A 222 -10.41 18.55 -16.63
CA ILE A 222 -11.04 18.66 -17.94
C ILE A 222 -11.32 17.26 -18.48
N PHE A 223 -12.47 17.05 -19.11
CA PHE A 223 -12.82 15.83 -19.82
C PHE A 223 -12.68 16.06 -21.32
N ALA A 224 -11.78 15.29 -21.93
CA ALA A 224 -11.42 15.40 -23.33
C ALA A 224 -11.83 14.14 -24.10
N GLY A 225 -12.50 14.25 -25.25
CA GLY A 225 -12.82 13.05 -26.02
C GLY A 225 -13.78 13.22 -27.18
N ASP A 226 -14.49 12.14 -27.47
CA ASP A 226 -15.52 12.06 -28.51
C ASP A 226 -16.92 12.39 -27.96
N SER A 227 -17.97 11.80 -28.53
CA SER A 227 -19.34 11.95 -28.03
C SER A 227 -19.50 11.38 -26.61
N THR A 228 -18.72 10.39 -26.19
CA THR A 228 -18.78 9.86 -24.81
C THR A 228 -18.42 10.93 -23.78
N ALA A 229 -17.45 11.80 -24.09
CA ALA A 229 -17.11 12.94 -23.23
C ALA A 229 -18.24 13.96 -23.15
N LEU A 230 -18.92 14.24 -24.28
CA LEU A 230 -20.08 15.15 -24.33
C LEU A 230 -21.20 14.67 -23.40
N TYR A 231 -21.38 13.35 -23.26
CA TYR A 231 -22.41 12.80 -22.38
C TYR A 231 -22.18 13.09 -20.89
N TYR A 232 -20.96 13.43 -20.43
CA TYR A 232 -20.78 13.94 -19.07
C TYR A 232 -21.53 15.27 -18.84
N VAL A 233 -21.60 16.14 -19.85
CA VAL A 233 -22.38 17.38 -19.76
C VAL A 233 -23.87 17.11 -19.92
N ILE A 234 -24.27 16.30 -20.91
CA ILE A 234 -25.69 15.93 -21.14
C ILE A 234 -26.29 15.30 -19.88
N ASN A 235 -25.53 14.42 -19.23
CA ASN A 235 -25.93 13.75 -17.99
C ASN A 235 -25.67 14.58 -16.72
N LYS A 236 -25.28 15.85 -16.85
CA LYS A 236 -25.07 16.81 -15.76
C LYS A 236 -24.04 16.36 -14.71
N GLN A 237 -23.02 15.63 -15.13
CA GLN A 237 -21.90 15.21 -14.28
C GLN A 237 -20.81 16.29 -14.21
N ILE A 238 -20.61 17.01 -15.32
CA ILE A 238 -19.70 18.15 -15.41
C ILE A 238 -20.37 19.34 -16.08
N THR A 239 -19.80 20.53 -15.91
CA THR A 239 -20.21 21.72 -16.67
C THR A 239 -19.51 21.77 -18.03
N GLY A 240 -20.11 22.46 -19.02
CA GLY A 240 -19.49 22.64 -20.34
C GLY A 240 -18.10 23.27 -20.30
N LYS A 241 -17.79 24.09 -19.28
CA LYS A 241 -16.46 24.70 -19.07
C LYS A 241 -15.35 23.66 -18.93
N ARG A 242 -15.70 22.43 -18.55
CA ARG A 242 -14.78 21.32 -18.32
C ARG A 242 -14.78 20.31 -19.45
N LEU A 243 -15.43 20.61 -20.58
CA LEU A 243 -15.56 19.71 -21.72
C LEU A 243 -14.76 20.20 -22.93
N TRP A 244 -13.88 19.33 -23.43
CA TRP A 244 -13.17 19.47 -24.70
C TRP A 244 -13.56 18.29 -25.59
N HIS A 245 -14.23 18.49 -26.70
CA HIS A 245 -14.72 17.35 -27.48
C HIS A 245 -14.90 17.61 -28.96
N LYS A 246 -15.04 16.52 -29.71
CA LYS A 246 -15.68 16.51 -31.01
C LYS A 246 -16.34 15.16 -31.23
N GLU A 247 -17.64 15.17 -31.50
CA GLU A 247 -18.37 13.93 -31.75
C GLU A 247 -17.77 13.20 -32.96
N GLY A 248 -17.66 11.87 -32.86
CA GLY A 248 -17.09 11.04 -33.92
C GLY A 248 -15.56 11.06 -34.02
N ILE A 249 -14.85 11.87 -33.22
CA ILE A 249 -13.39 11.97 -33.33
C ILE A 249 -12.69 10.70 -32.83
N ASP A 250 -11.61 10.35 -33.50
CA ASP A 250 -10.71 9.25 -33.20
C ASP A 250 -9.28 9.79 -33.01
N PRO A 251 -8.31 8.98 -32.55
CA PRO A 251 -6.98 9.50 -32.30
C PRO A 251 -6.22 10.04 -33.52
N GLU A 252 -6.53 9.60 -34.74
CA GLU A 252 -5.97 10.18 -35.96
C GLU A 252 -6.60 11.55 -36.23
N THR A 253 -7.93 11.62 -36.26
CA THR A 253 -8.63 12.86 -36.56
C THR A 253 -8.46 13.90 -35.44
N ALA A 254 -8.16 13.50 -34.21
CA ALA A 254 -7.76 14.37 -33.11
C ALA A 254 -6.48 15.19 -33.39
N LEU A 255 -5.62 14.72 -34.30
CA LEU A 255 -4.40 15.43 -34.70
C LEU A 255 -4.67 16.54 -35.72
N THR A 256 -5.79 16.50 -36.44
CA THR A 256 -6.02 17.33 -37.64
C THR A 256 -7.31 18.14 -37.60
N ASN A 257 -8.36 17.64 -36.93
CA ASN A 257 -9.66 18.29 -36.90
C ASN A 257 -9.75 19.31 -35.76
N SER A 258 -10.48 20.41 -36.01
CA SER A 258 -10.93 21.35 -34.98
C SER A 258 -11.72 20.65 -33.89
N ILE A 259 -11.66 21.13 -32.64
CA ILE A 259 -12.51 20.66 -31.54
C ILE A 259 -13.37 21.78 -30.95
N TYR A 260 -14.31 21.40 -30.08
CA TYR A 260 -15.14 22.30 -29.29
C TYR A 260 -14.62 22.37 -27.85
N ILE A 261 -14.57 23.58 -27.29
CA ILE A 261 -14.37 23.82 -25.85
C ILE A 261 -15.60 24.56 -25.35
N ASN A 262 -16.24 24.03 -24.30
CA ASN A 262 -17.47 24.63 -23.75
C ASN A 262 -18.54 24.89 -24.83
N HIS A 263 -18.73 23.92 -25.72
CA HIS A 263 -19.67 23.95 -26.86
C HIS A 263 -19.38 25.02 -27.92
N ILE A 264 -18.19 25.62 -27.92
CA ILE A 264 -17.77 26.62 -28.92
C ILE A 264 -16.65 26.01 -29.77
N GLU A 265 -16.83 26.01 -31.09
CA GLU A 265 -15.79 25.54 -32.00
C GLU A 265 -14.54 26.43 -31.92
N THR A 266 -13.39 25.81 -31.71
CA THR A 266 -12.12 26.52 -31.49
C THR A 266 -11.39 26.84 -32.78
N ASN A 267 -11.76 26.20 -33.90
CA ASN A 267 -10.98 26.16 -35.15
C ASN A 267 -9.53 25.66 -34.95
N LYS A 268 -9.29 24.91 -33.86
CA LYS A 268 -7.98 24.41 -33.44
C LYS A 268 -8.07 22.92 -33.09
N THR A 269 -7.01 22.19 -33.40
CA THR A 269 -6.84 20.78 -33.04
C THR A 269 -6.69 20.58 -31.53
N PHE A 270 -6.71 19.32 -31.05
CA PHE A 270 -6.37 19.06 -29.65
C PHE A 270 -5.00 19.63 -29.29
N ILE A 271 -3.96 19.36 -30.09
CA ILE A 271 -2.58 19.81 -29.82
C ILE A 271 -2.50 21.33 -29.64
N GLU A 272 -3.14 22.08 -30.53
CA GLU A 272 -3.15 23.55 -30.47
C GLU A 272 -3.86 24.08 -29.23
N ASN A 273 -5.00 23.48 -28.87
CA ASN A 273 -5.73 23.85 -27.65
C ASN A 273 -4.93 23.50 -26.38
N PHE A 274 -4.23 22.36 -26.33
CA PHE A 274 -3.33 22.03 -25.23
C PHE A 274 -2.15 23.00 -25.12
N LYS A 275 -1.56 23.39 -26.26
CA LYS A 275 -0.48 24.38 -26.31
C LYS A 275 -0.89 25.73 -25.72
N GLU A 276 -2.13 26.15 -25.99
CA GLU A 276 -2.66 27.45 -25.58
C GLU A 276 -3.15 27.46 -24.13
N HIS A 277 -3.98 26.49 -23.75
CA HIS A 277 -4.67 26.51 -22.46
C HIS A 277 -3.92 25.79 -21.35
N LYS A 278 -3.01 24.86 -21.68
CA LYS A 278 -2.15 24.09 -20.75
C LYS A 278 -2.89 23.65 -19.47
N PRO A 279 -3.98 22.86 -19.59
CA PRO A 279 -4.76 22.44 -18.43
C PRO A 279 -3.91 21.61 -17.48
N LYS A 280 -4.13 21.74 -16.17
CA LYS A 280 -3.36 20.97 -15.18
C LYS A 280 -3.67 19.47 -15.23
N LYS A 281 -4.95 19.11 -15.32
CA LYS A 281 -5.42 17.72 -15.25
C LYS A 281 -6.48 17.45 -16.31
N VAL A 282 -6.30 16.37 -17.08
CA VAL A 282 -7.23 15.95 -18.13
C VAL A 282 -7.50 14.46 -18.04
N VAL A 283 -8.77 14.09 -18.04
CA VAL A 283 -9.22 12.72 -18.34
C VAL A 283 -9.55 12.65 -19.82
N MET A 284 -8.91 11.75 -20.56
CA MET A 284 -9.09 11.60 -22.01
C MET A 284 -9.75 10.26 -22.35
N THR A 285 -10.83 10.28 -23.13
CA THR A 285 -11.50 9.07 -23.66
C THR A 285 -11.69 9.18 -25.16
N LEU A 286 -11.05 8.29 -25.91
CA LEU A 286 -11.17 8.19 -27.37
C LEU A 286 -11.15 6.72 -27.78
N GLY A 287 -11.92 6.40 -28.83
CA GLY A 287 -11.83 5.11 -29.51
C GLY A 287 -13.11 4.28 -29.55
N THR A 288 -14.21 4.76 -28.96
CA THR A 288 -15.53 4.11 -29.04
C THR A 288 -15.91 3.85 -30.51
N ASN A 289 -15.75 4.86 -31.36
CA ASN A 289 -16.03 4.72 -32.79
C ASN A 289 -14.96 3.88 -33.52
N SER A 290 -13.69 4.04 -33.14
CA SER A 290 -12.57 3.29 -33.72
C SER A 290 -12.74 1.78 -33.54
N ALA A 291 -13.34 1.33 -32.44
CA ALA A 291 -13.67 -0.07 -32.20
C ALA A 291 -14.57 -0.67 -33.29
N ALA A 292 -15.28 0.12 -34.09
CA ALA A 292 -16.08 -0.40 -35.19
C ALA A 292 -15.25 -0.78 -36.42
N TYR A 293 -14.23 0.02 -36.77
CA TYR A 293 -13.62 0.00 -38.11
C TYR A 293 -12.08 0.07 -38.15
N MET A 294 -11.42 0.42 -37.05
CA MET A 294 -9.98 0.70 -37.06
C MET A 294 -9.17 -0.50 -36.60
N GLU A 295 -8.14 -0.86 -37.37
CA GLU A 295 -7.18 -1.88 -36.95
C GLU A 295 -6.44 -1.44 -35.67
N PRO A 296 -6.33 -2.31 -34.64
CA PRO A 296 -5.76 -1.91 -33.34
C PRO A 296 -4.35 -1.32 -33.40
N SER A 297 -3.49 -1.84 -34.28
CA SER A 297 -2.13 -1.32 -34.45
C SER A 297 -2.10 0.10 -35.03
N TYR A 298 -3.03 0.39 -35.96
CA TYR A 298 -3.19 1.72 -36.53
C TYR A 298 -3.78 2.70 -35.51
N PHE A 299 -4.81 2.26 -34.78
CA PHE A 299 -5.42 3.01 -33.68
C PHE A 299 -4.37 3.45 -32.65
N ILE A 300 -3.57 2.51 -32.13
CA ILE A 300 -2.53 2.84 -31.15
C ILE A 300 -1.42 3.69 -31.72
N LYS A 301 -1.01 3.46 -32.97
CA LYS A 301 0.01 4.30 -33.60
C LYS A 301 -0.40 5.78 -33.58
N ASN A 302 -1.67 6.09 -33.88
CA ASN A 302 -2.15 7.46 -33.89
C ASN A 302 -2.44 7.99 -32.48
N TYR A 303 -2.97 7.15 -31.57
CA TYR A 303 -3.15 7.56 -30.18
C TYR A 303 -1.80 7.87 -29.50
N LYS A 304 -0.77 7.09 -29.78
CA LYS A 304 0.60 7.34 -29.32
C LYS A 304 1.17 8.66 -29.84
N LYS A 305 0.91 8.99 -31.12
CA LYS A 305 1.28 10.31 -31.68
C LYS A 305 0.55 11.46 -30.97
N LEU A 306 -0.76 11.31 -30.76
CA LEU A 306 -1.57 12.32 -30.07
C LEU A 306 -1.04 12.60 -28.66
N ILE A 307 -0.87 11.57 -27.84
CA ILE A 307 -0.38 11.73 -26.47
C ILE A 307 1.03 12.32 -26.44
N LYS A 308 1.95 11.86 -27.31
CA LYS A 308 3.30 12.45 -27.42
C LYS A 308 3.25 13.92 -27.82
N GLY A 309 2.44 14.28 -28.81
CA GLY A 309 2.27 15.67 -29.24
C GLY A 309 1.71 16.56 -28.15
N ILE A 310 0.76 16.07 -27.35
CA ILE A 310 0.22 16.82 -26.20
C ILE A 310 1.31 17.03 -25.15
N LYS A 311 2.05 15.98 -24.77
CA LYS A 311 3.14 16.07 -23.80
C LYS A 311 4.25 17.02 -24.25
N GLU A 312 4.50 17.15 -25.56
CA GLU A 312 5.49 18.08 -26.10
C GLU A 312 5.08 19.56 -25.91
N VAL A 313 3.81 19.88 -26.11
CA VAL A 313 3.31 21.27 -26.03
C VAL A 313 2.79 21.66 -24.64
N SER A 314 2.47 20.67 -23.80
CA SER A 314 1.95 20.83 -22.44
C SER A 314 2.53 19.77 -21.49
N PRO A 315 3.85 19.82 -21.19
CA PRO A 315 4.55 18.78 -20.43
C PRO A 315 4.09 18.62 -18.98
N ASP A 316 3.56 19.70 -18.39
CA ASP A 316 3.08 19.72 -17.00
C ASP A 316 1.62 19.25 -16.86
N THR A 317 0.94 18.94 -17.97
CA THR A 317 -0.42 18.41 -17.92
C THR A 317 -0.41 16.95 -17.50
N LEU A 318 -1.06 16.64 -16.39
CA LEU A 318 -1.44 15.28 -16.04
C LEU A 318 -2.54 14.81 -17.01
N ILE A 319 -2.23 13.81 -17.83
CA ILE A 319 -3.20 13.14 -18.70
C ILE A 319 -3.50 11.77 -18.09
N ILE A 320 -4.76 11.51 -17.77
CA ILE A 320 -5.26 10.18 -17.43
C ILE A 320 -6.02 9.66 -18.64
N VAL A 321 -5.57 8.54 -19.21
CA VAL A 321 -6.28 7.91 -20.32
C VAL A 321 -7.31 6.95 -19.76
N GLN A 322 -8.57 7.17 -20.07
CA GLN A 322 -9.67 6.34 -19.62
C GLN A 322 -9.99 5.24 -20.63
N SER A 323 -10.31 4.06 -20.13
CA SER A 323 -10.83 2.96 -20.94
C SER A 323 -12.08 3.36 -21.73
N ILE A 324 -12.22 2.84 -22.94
CA ILE A 324 -13.44 2.88 -23.73
C ILE A 324 -14.54 2.11 -22.97
N PRO A 325 -15.72 2.73 -22.70
CA PRO A 325 -16.83 2.04 -22.03
C PRO A 325 -17.35 0.84 -22.84
N PRO A 326 -17.86 -0.21 -22.18
CA PRO A 326 -18.54 -1.30 -22.87
C PRO A 326 -19.87 -0.82 -23.46
N VAL A 327 -20.38 -1.54 -24.47
CA VAL A 327 -21.70 -1.32 -25.06
C VAL A 327 -22.73 -2.30 -24.50
N ASP A 328 -24.00 -1.90 -24.54
CA ASP A 328 -25.13 -2.74 -24.15
C ASP A 328 -25.26 -3.99 -25.04
N ILE A 329 -25.78 -5.08 -24.47
CA ILE A 329 -25.97 -6.35 -25.18
C ILE A 329 -26.84 -6.22 -26.45
N SER A 330 -27.77 -5.25 -26.48
CA SER A 330 -28.59 -4.96 -27.66
C SER A 330 -27.78 -4.40 -28.83
N TYR A 331 -26.67 -3.72 -28.54
CA TYR A 331 -25.75 -3.19 -29.55
C TYR A 331 -24.66 -4.20 -29.90
N ASP A 332 -24.11 -4.89 -28.90
CA ASP A 332 -23.03 -5.87 -29.03
C ASP A 332 -23.30 -6.97 -30.07
N LYS A 333 -24.58 -7.35 -30.22
CA LYS A 333 -25.03 -8.39 -31.17
C LYS A 333 -25.09 -7.94 -32.63
N LYS A 334 -24.82 -6.66 -32.95
CA LYS A 334 -24.88 -6.15 -34.33
C LYS A 334 -23.62 -6.57 -35.11
N SER A 335 -23.82 -7.24 -36.25
CA SER A 335 -22.76 -7.94 -37.00
C SER A 335 -21.67 -7.05 -37.62
N SER A 336 -21.92 -5.76 -37.86
CA SER A 336 -20.96 -4.84 -38.51
C SER A 336 -20.50 -3.68 -37.61
N GLY A 337 -20.84 -3.70 -36.32
CA GLY A 337 -20.65 -2.57 -35.42
C GLY A 337 -19.52 -2.70 -34.40
N ILE A 338 -19.53 -1.75 -33.47
CA ILE A 338 -18.82 -1.81 -32.19
C ILE A 338 -19.31 -3.04 -31.41
N ASN A 339 -18.40 -3.79 -30.83
CA ASN A 339 -18.71 -4.86 -29.89
C ASN A 339 -17.72 -4.87 -28.73
N ASN A 340 -18.08 -5.52 -27.63
CA ASN A 340 -17.32 -5.55 -26.39
C ASN A 340 -15.98 -6.28 -26.55
N ASP A 341 -15.89 -7.28 -27.44
CA ASP A 341 -14.62 -7.96 -27.70
C ASP A 341 -13.59 -7.02 -28.34
N LYS A 342 -14.02 -6.22 -29.33
CA LYS A 342 -13.18 -5.20 -29.98
C LYS A 342 -12.82 -4.08 -29.00
N ILE A 343 -13.75 -3.66 -28.14
CA ILE A 343 -13.50 -2.66 -27.09
C ILE A 343 -12.45 -3.17 -26.10
N ASN A 344 -12.59 -4.41 -25.61
CA ASN A 344 -11.63 -5.03 -24.70
C ASN A 344 -10.24 -5.11 -25.32
N LYS A 345 -10.17 -5.51 -26.60
CA LYS A 345 -8.93 -5.51 -27.37
C LYS A 345 -8.30 -4.12 -27.45
N LEU A 346 -9.07 -3.07 -27.75
CA LEU A 346 -8.54 -1.70 -27.76
C LEU A 346 -8.11 -1.23 -26.37
N ASN A 347 -8.88 -1.50 -25.32
CA ASN A 347 -8.53 -1.12 -23.96
C ASN A 347 -7.21 -1.73 -23.48
N TYR A 348 -6.93 -2.98 -23.86
CA TYR A 348 -5.64 -3.60 -23.62
C TYR A 348 -4.50 -2.83 -24.27
N TYR A 349 -4.64 -2.55 -25.56
CA TYR A 349 -3.64 -1.86 -26.34
C TYR A 349 -3.46 -0.40 -25.90
N ILE A 350 -4.51 0.24 -25.38
CA ILE A 350 -4.42 1.54 -24.73
C ILE A 350 -3.60 1.44 -23.45
N LEU A 351 -3.84 0.44 -22.61
CA LEU A 351 -3.04 0.23 -21.40
C LEU A 351 -1.57 -0.03 -21.74
N GLU A 352 -1.27 -0.85 -22.75
CA GLU A 352 0.10 -1.09 -23.23
C GLU A 352 0.77 0.21 -23.69
N MET A 353 0.06 1.02 -24.49
CA MET A 353 0.54 2.35 -24.89
C MET A 353 0.78 3.26 -23.67
N CYS A 354 -0.11 3.23 -22.68
CA CYS A 354 0.02 4.00 -21.45
C CYS A 354 1.27 3.59 -20.67
N ASN A 355 1.58 2.30 -20.59
CA ASN A 355 2.81 1.78 -19.99
C ASN A 355 4.06 2.27 -20.74
N GLU A 356 4.07 2.17 -22.08
CA GLU A 356 5.17 2.66 -22.90
C GLU A 356 5.43 4.16 -22.72
N LEU A 357 4.35 4.96 -22.63
CA LEU A 357 4.43 6.42 -22.52
C LEU A 357 4.52 6.94 -21.08
N ASN A 358 4.48 6.06 -20.09
CA ASN A 358 4.34 6.40 -18.68
C ASN A 358 3.19 7.40 -18.45
N VAL A 359 1.97 6.97 -18.76
CA VAL A 359 0.73 7.75 -18.62
C VAL A 359 -0.25 6.93 -17.78
N PRO A 360 -0.90 7.52 -16.76
CA PRO A 360 -1.90 6.80 -15.99
C PRO A 360 -3.08 6.32 -16.83
N PHE A 361 -3.53 5.10 -16.58
CA PHE A 361 -4.70 4.49 -17.22
C PHE A 361 -5.80 4.22 -16.19
N LEU A 362 -7.01 4.70 -16.47
CA LEU A 362 -8.21 4.51 -15.65
C LEU A 362 -9.13 3.46 -16.29
N ASN A 363 -9.19 2.26 -15.71
CA ASN A 363 -9.99 1.14 -16.22
C ASN A 363 -11.47 1.19 -15.81
N SER A 364 -12.13 2.34 -15.98
CA SER A 364 -13.54 2.51 -15.58
C SER A 364 -14.52 1.55 -16.26
N ALA A 365 -14.14 0.95 -17.39
CA ALA A 365 -14.92 -0.04 -18.11
C ALA A 365 -15.26 -1.28 -17.25
N GLU A 366 -14.41 -1.69 -16.31
CA GLU A 366 -14.68 -2.87 -15.47
C GLU A 366 -15.86 -2.67 -14.52
N ALA A 367 -15.99 -1.46 -13.95
CA ALA A 367 -17.09 -1.12 -13.04
C ALA A 367 -18.46 -1.10 -13.75
N LEU A 368 -18.43 -0.90 -15.07
CA LEU A 368 -19.62 -0.82 -15.93
C LEU A 368 -20.10 -2.19 -16.43
N LYS A 369 -19.28 -3.24 -16.34
CA LYS A 369 -19.59 -4.56 -16.90
C LYS A 369 -20.40 -5.45 -15.93
N ASN A 370 -21.35 -6.19 -16.48
CA ASN A 370 -21.98 -7.32 -15.80
C ASN A 370 -21.09 -8.58 -15.89
N GLU A 371 -21.55 -9.68 -15.29
CA GLU A 371 -20.84 -10.97 -15.26
C GLU A 371 -20.55 -11.54 -16.66
N ASN A 372 -21.28 -11.09 -17.69
CA ASN A 372 -21.09 -11.52 -19.08
C ASN A 372 -20.16 -10.58 -19.87
N GLY A 373 -19.50 -9.62 -19.22
CA GLY A 373 -18.58 -8.68 -19.86
C GLY A 373 -19.23 -7.58 -20.70
N THR A 374 -20.55 -7.44 -20.65
CA THR A 374 -21.32 -6.39 -21.35
C THR A 374 -21.76 -5.29 -20.39
N LEU A 375 -22.18 -4.13 -20.90
CA LEU A 375 -22.65 -3.03 -20.06
C LEU A 375 -23.83 -3.45 -19.18
N LYS A 376 -23.82 -3.07 -17.89
CA LYS A 376 -24.93 -3.32 -16.95
C LYS A 376 -26.22 -2.65 -17.42
N SER A 377 -27.35 -3.32 -17.21
CA SER A 377 -28.67 -2.79 -17.55
C SER A 377 -28.92 -1.45 -16.87
N GLY A 378 -29.48 -0.49 -17.62
CA GLY A 378 -29.73 0.88 -17.16
C GLY A 378 -28.53 1.82 -17.25
N TYR A 379 -27.33 1.34 -17.62
CA TYR A 379 -26.15 2.20 -17.78
C TYR A 379 -25.98 2.75 -19.19
N ALA A 380 -26.74 2.28 -20.18
CA ALA A 380 -26.84 2.91 -21.51
C ALA A 380 -28.15 3.71 -21.65
N ILE A 381 -28.12 4.71 -22.51
CA ILE A 381 -29.34 5.27 -23.10
C ILE A 381 -29.88 4.32 -24.19
N LYS A 382 -30.98 4.72 -24.85
CA LYS A 382 -31.70 3.87 -25.81
C LYS A 382 -30.85 3.39 -27.00
N ASP A 383 -29.76 4.07 -27.35
CA ASP A 383 -28.90 3.67 -28.47
C ASP A 383 -27.96 2.49 -28.14
N GLY A 384 -27.79 2.16 -26.85
CA GLY A 384 -26.93 1.06 -26.40
C GLY A 384 -25.42 1.36 -26.45
N ILE A 385 -25.01 2.57 -26.81
CA ILE A 385 -23.60 2.99 -26.88
C ILE A 385 -23.30 4.07 -25.84
N HIS A 386 -24.09 5.13 -25.81
CA HIS A 386 -23.83 6.26 -24.92
C HIS A 386 -24.35 5.94 -23.51
N LEU A 387 -23.58 6.36 -22.51
CA LEU A 387 -23.91 6.09 -21.13
C LEU A 387 -25.09 6.95 -20.66
N SER A 388 -25.95 6.33 -19.86
CA SER A 388 -26.97 7.03 -19.08
C SER A 388 -26.32 7.85 -17.95
N LYS A 389 -27.14 8.65 -17.26
CA LYS A 389 -26.70 9.36 -16.06
C LYS A 389 -26.06 8.42 -15.04
N SER A 390 -26.71 7.30 -14.74
CA SER A 390 -26.20 6.32 -13.79
C SER A 390 -24.91 5.67 -14.26
N GLY A 391 -24.75 5.42 -15.57
CA GLY A 391 -23.49 4.92 -16.12
C GLY A 391 -22.33 5.91 -15.92
N ASN A 392 -22.55 7.21 -16.19
CA ASN A 392 -21.51 8.21 -15.95
C ASN A 392 -21.21 8.44 -14.47
N GLU A 393 -22.22 8.35 -13.58
CA GLU A 393 -22.01 8.41 -12.12
C GLU A 393 -21.04 7.31 -11.64
N ILE A 394 -21.10 6.10 -12.23
CA ILE A 394 -20.14 5.04 -11.94
C ILE A 394 -18.72 5.41 -12.39
N ILE A 395 -18.55 5.99 -13.57
CA ILE A 395 -17.20 6.41 -14.01
C ILE A 395 -16.65 7.51 -13.11
N MET A 396 -17.47 8.52 -12.76
CA MET A 396 -17.06 9.59 -11.85
C MET A 396 -16.63 9.01 -10.50
N LYS A 397 -17.42 8.08 -9.96
CA LYS A 397 -17.08 7.41 -8.71
C LYS A 397 -15.79 6.60 -8.80
N TYR A 398 -15.61 5.91 -9.93
CA TYR A 398 -14.41 5.13 -10.18
C TYR A 398 -13.16 6.03 -10.24
N LEU A 399 -13.24 7.19 -10.91
CA LEU A 399 -12.17 8.21 -10.91
C LEU A 399 -11.84 8.70 -9.49
N GLU A 400 -12.83 8.92 -8.63
CA GLU A 400 -12.66 9.40 -7.25
C GLU A 400 -12.03 8.34 -6.34
N ASN A 401 -12.33 7.06 -6.57
CA ASN A 401 -11.79 5.93 -5.82
C ASN A 401 -10.53 5.32 -6.47
N HIS A 402 -10.03 5.86 -7.58
CA HIS A 402 -8.79 5.42 -8.24
C HIS A 402 -7.94 6.66 -8.54
N ALA A 403 -7.78 7.49 -7.51
CA ALA A 403 -7.10 8.77 -7.67
C ALA A 403 -5.63 8.58 -8.03
N TYR A 404 -5.14 9.42 -8.93
CA TYR A 404 -3.70 9.51 -9.18
C TYR A 404 -3.04 10.23 -8.01
N GLU A 405 -2.15 9.53 -7.32
CA GLU A 405 -1.31 10.07 -6.25
C GLU A 405 0.10 10.24 -6.82
N GLU A 406 0.61 11.47 -6.83
CA GLU A 406 2.01 11.74 -7.13
C GLU A 406 2.88 11.19 -5.99
N ASP A 407 3.94 10.45 -6.34
CA ASP A 407 4.87 9.84 -5.37
C ASP A 407 5.67 10.85 -4.54
#